data_AF-A0A9Q0XQB4-F1
#
_entry.id   AF-A0A9Q0XQB4-F1
#
_cell.length_a   1.000
_cell.length_b   1.000
_cell.length_c   1.000
_cell.angle_alpha   90.00
_cell.angle_beta   90.00
_cell.angle_gamma   90.00
#
_symmetry.space_group_name_H-M   'P 1'
#
loop_
_entity.id
_entity.type
_entity.pdbx_description
1 polymer ?
#
loop_
_entity_poly.entity_id
_entity_poly.type
_entity_poly.pdbx_seq_one_letter_code
_entity_poly.pdbx_strand_id
1 'polypeptide(L)'
;MQTEKNPQAPLIQLSSTSVATPQCLILYVRSTDSDRTLMSALANLAGLYPPVGSQIWNPNLLWQPIPVHTVARCNEKLLAFPTRNCKRFYLLLKETMKSNNANSMMKSQMPFLAEIAGKMGYDVKTLLDFTNQKFWNAYDALLVQKIHGKPLPDWATEHNMCRMNLILAYAVEALFGVHKREEKSRLQGGVLVKEILEKFTKVAESAEKTKLTLYSAHDMTLVALHVALGIFQRQLPPYAACHFFELYKECNGEYTVEMYFRNSTTSAPFQFTLPGCSATCPLKKFKQLVSPIMPVNVEEEYLKALQKKAVFL
;
A
#
# COMPACT_ATOMS: atom_id res chain seq x y z
N MET A 1 -15.75 69.99 3.01
CA MET A 1 -14.73 68.94 3.04
C MET A 1 -15.16 67.93 4.09
N GLN A 2 -15.55 66.75 3.61
CA GLN A 2 -16.02 65.62 4.40
C GLN A 2 -14.85 64.99 5.15
N THR A 3 -15.06 64.64 6.41
CA THR A 3 -14.26 63.61 7.08
C THR A 3 -15.17 62.42 7.36
N GLU A 4 -14.70 61.26 6.91
CA GLU A 4 -15.42 59.99 6.78
C GLU A 4 -15.82 59.40 8.13
N LYS A 5 -17.07 58.95 8.24
CA LYS A 5 -17.52 58.02 9.28
C LYS A 5 -17.41 56.60 8.73
N ASN A 6 -16.56 55.83 9.38
CA ASN A 6 -16.38 54.39 9.20
C ASN A 6 -17.66 53.63 9.61
N PRO A 7 -18.30 52.80 8.76
CA PRO A 7 -19.39 51.93 9.20
C PRO A 7 -18.83 50.63 9.78
N GLN A 8 -19.05 50.43 11.08
CA GLN A 8 -18.82 49.15 11.76
C GLN A 8 -19.65 48.04 11.11
N ALA A 9 -18.98 46.95 10.69
CA ALA A 9 -19.64 45.72 10.28
C ALA A 9 -20.30 45.04 11.51
N PRO A 10 -21.49 44.43 11.37
CA PRO A 10 -22.15 43.77 12.48
C PRO A 10 -21.42 42.49 12.88
N LEU A 11 -21.11 42.35 14.18
CA LEU A 11 -20.65 41.11 14.79
C LEU A 11 -21.74 40.04 14.63
N ILE A 12 -21.42 38.97 13.90
CA ILE A 12 -22.21 37.74 13.89
C ILE A 12 -22.03 37.08 15.26
N GLN A 13 -23.05 37.20 16.13
CA GLN A 13 -23.14 36.40 17.34
C GLN A 13 -23.43 34.95 16.95
N LEU A 14 -22.44 34.07 17.13
CA LEU A 14 -22.64 32.63 17.08
C LEU A 14 -23.41 32.21 18.33
N SER A 15 -24.71 31.93 18.16
CA SER A 15 -25.56 31.36 19.20
C SER A 15 -25.04 29.97 19.57
N SER A 16 -24.67 29.80 20.84
CA SER A 16 -24.21 28.56 21.44
C SER A 16 -25.37 27.58 21.67
N THR A 17 -25.77 26.82 20.65
CA THR A 17 -26.63 25.64 20.84
C THR A 17 -26.39 24.60 19.75
N SER A 18 -25.36 23.77 19.93
CA SER A 18 -25.49 22.30 19.93
C SER A 18 -24.10 21.73 20.16
N VAL A 19 -23.95 20.92 21.21
CA VAL A 19 -22.82 20.00 21.28
C VAL A 19 -23.04 19.04 20.13
N ALA A 20 -22.30 19.21 19.04
CA ALA A 20 -22.28 18.27 17.94
C ALA A 20 -21.87 16.91 18.54
N THR A 21 -22.83 16.02 18.71
CA THR A 21 -22.58 14.59 18.89
C THR A 21 -21.55 14.18 17.84
N PRO A 22 -20.45 13.50 18.20
CA PRO A 22 -19.43 13.12 17.24
C PRO A 22 -20.12 12.37 16.11
N GLN A 23 -20.16 13.01 14.94
CA GLN A 23 -20.78 12.44 13.76
C GLN A 23 -20.07 11.12 13.53
N CYS A 24 -20.83 10.04 13.68
CA CYS A 24 -20.29 8.70 13.55
C CYS A 24 -19.84 8.53 12.09
N LEU A 25 -18.55 8.76 11.82
CA LEU A 25 -18.01 8.68 10.47
C LEU A 25 -18.06 7.21 10.02
N ILE A 26 -19.03 6.91 9.16
CA ILE A 26 -19.20 5.61 8.51
C ILE A 26 -18.01 5.34 7.56
N LEU A 27 -17.31 6.38 7.13
CA LEU A 27 -16.19 6.36 6.20
C LEU A 27 -14.95 7.02 6.81
N TYR A 28 -13.80 6.36 6.69
CA TYR A 28 -12.49 6.95 6.93
C TYR A 28 -11.61 6.78 5.70
N VAL A 29 -10.95 7.84 5.25
CA VAL A 29 -10.05 7.80 4.09
C VAL A 29 -8.68 8.31 4.49
N ARG A 30 -7.64 7.53 4.22
CA ARG A 30 -6.25 7.92 4.42
C ARG A 30 -5.46 7.70 3.14
N SER A 31 -4.61 8.66 2.80
CA SER A 31 -3.73 8.60 1.65
C SER A 31 -2.29 8.88 2.06
N THR A 32 -1.32 8.35 1.32
CA THR A 32 0.06 8.85 1.40
C THR A 32 0.15 10.29 0.91
N ASP A 33 1.09 11.05 1.48
CA ASP A 33 1.36 12.45 1.12
C ASP A 33 2.11 12.53 -0.23
N SER A 34 1.34 12.38 -1.30
CA SER A 34 1.75 12.44 -2.69
C SER A 34 0.55 12.82 -3.56
N ASP A 35 0.71 13.79 -4.46
CA ASP A 35 -0.38 14.32 -5.29
C ASP A 35 -1.16 13.19 -5.98
N ARG A 36 -0.45 12.23 -6.60
CA ARG A 36 -1.08 11.12 -7.32
C ARG A 36 -1.99 10.26 -6.43
N THR A 37 -1.65 10.05 -5.15
CA THR A 37 -2.46 9.23 -4.24
C THR A 37 -3.59 10.02 -3.61
N LEU A 38 -3.38 11.30 -3.31
CA LEU A 38 -4.43 12.21 -2.85
C LEU A 38 -5.50 12.41 -3.94
N MET A 39 -5.07 12.73 -5.16
CA MET A 39 -5.96 12.89 -6.31
C MET A 39 -6.69 11.59 -6.65
N SER A 40 -6.02 10.43 -6.57
CA SER A 40 -6.67 9.12 -6.78
C SER A 40 -7.76 8.86 -5.75
N ALA A 41 -7.53 9.17 -4.46
CA ALA A 41 -8.53 9.02 -3.42
C ALA A 41 -9.75 9.93 -3.68
N LEU A 42 -9.51 11.20 -4.00
CA LEU A 42 -10.57 12.17 -4.28
C LEU A 42 -11.39 11.79 -5.52
N ALA A 43 -10.73 11.34 -6.60
CA ALA A 43 -11.40 10.87 -7.81
C ALA A 43 -12.22 9.59 -7.55
N ASN A 44 -11.70 8.66 -6.74
CA ASN A 44 -12.42 7.46 -6.33
C ASN A 44 -13.68 7.83 -5.53
N LEU A 45 -13.56 8.75 -4.56
CA LEU A 45 -14.67 9.21 -3.73
C LEU A 45 -15.75 9.94 -4.54
N ALA A 46 -15.37 10.71 -5.55
CA ALA A 46 -16.32 11.35 -6.45
C ALA A 46 -17.19 10.32 -7.20
N GLY A 47 -16.63 9.16 -7.56
CA GLY A 47 -17.39 8.06 -8.15
C GLY A 47 -18.17 7.22 -7.14
N LEU A 48 -17.64 7.05 -5.92
CA LEU A 48 -18.26 6.21 -4.89
C LEU A 48 -19.42 6.90 -4.15
N TYR A 49 -19.36 8.22 -3.98
CA TYR A 49 -20.33 9.01 -3.22
C TYR A 49 -20.81 10.25 -3.99
N PRO A 50 -21.49 10.08 -5.15
CA PRO A 50 -22.18 11.20 -5.78
C PRO A 50 -23.26 11.76 -4.83
N PRO A 51 -23.41 13.09 -4.71
CA PRO A 51 -24.40 13.68 -3.80
C PRO A 51 -25.83 13.39 -4.27
N VAL A 52 -26.71 13.04 -3.34
CA VAL A 52 -28.14 12.80 -3.58
C VAL A 52 -29.02 13.62 -2.63
N GLY A 53 -30.19 14.06 -3.11
CA GLY A 53 -31.17 14.79 -2.30
C GLY A 53 -30.55 16.01 -1.61
N SER A 54 -30.61 16.04 -0.27
CA SER A 54 -30.07 17.15 0.55
C SER A 54 -28.55 17.27 0.55
N GLN A 55 -27.80 16.28 0.03
CA GLN A 55 -26.34 16.37 -0.12
C GLN A 55 -25.92 17.23 -1.32
N ILE A 56 -26.84 17.50 -2.26
CA ILE A 56 -26.58 18.35 -3.43
C ILE A 56 -26.54 19.81 -2.97
N TRP A 57 -25.34 20.27 -2.65
CA TRP A 57 -25.10 21.67 -2.28
C TRP A 57 -24.97 22.59 -3.50
N ASN A 58 -24.65 22.04 -4.68
CA ASN A 58 -24.55 22.76 -5.94
C ASN A 58 -25.19 21.94 -7.09
N PRO A 59 -26.30 22.40 -7.69
CA PRO A 59 -27.00 21.64 -8.73
C PRO A 59 -26.22 21.53 -10.05
N ASN A 60 -25.23 22.39 -10.29
CA ASN A 60 -24.37 22.37 -11.49
C ASN A 60 -23.09 21.55 -11.29
N LEU A 61 -22.85 21.04 -10.08
CA LEU A 61 -21.66 20.25 -9.75
C LEU A 61 -22.06 19.10 -8.80
N LEU A 62 -22.33 17.93 -9.36
CA LEU A 62 -22.70 16.72 -8.62
C LEU A 62 -21.48 16.07 -7.94
N TRP A 63 -20.86 16.82 -7.03
CA TRP A 63 -19.72 16.42 -6.22
C TRP A 63 -19.90 16.95 -4.80
N GLN A 64 -19.42 16.21 -3.80
CA GLN A 64 -19.38 16.64 -2.41
C GLN A 64 -17.98 16.49 -1.82
N PRO A 65 -17.55 17.41 -0.95
CA PRO A 65 -16.27 17.29 -0.27
C PRO A 65 -16.30 16.11 0.71
N ILE A 66 -15.34 15.20 0.57
CA ILE A 66 -15.10 14.11 1.52
C ILE A 66 -13.64 14.22 2.00
N PRO A 67 -13.38 14.25 3.31
CA PRO A 67 -12.03 14.45 3.83
C PRO A 67 -11.12 13.25 3.50
N VAL A 68 -9.92 13.57 3.01
CA VAL A 68 -8.84 12.59 2.80
C VAL A 68 -7.70 12.95 3.75
N HIS A 69 -7.48 12.10 4.75
CA HIS A 69 -6.45 12.31 5.74
C HIS A 69 -5.09 11.88 5.21
N THR A 70 -4.03 12.54 5.65
CA THR A 70 -2.65 12.16 5.32
C THR A 70 -1.71 12.47 6.48
N VAL A 71 -0.49 11.96 6.39
CA VAL A 71 0.62 12.32 7.28
C VAL A 71 1.80 12.71 6.41
N ALA A 72 2.60 13.67 6.87
CA ALA A 72 3.78 14.12 6.15
C ALA A 72 4.66 12.93 5.71
N ARG A 73 5.20 12.98 4.49
CA ARG A 73 5.98 11.89 3.89
C ARG A 73 7.15 11.37 4.74
N CYS A 74 7.76 12.21 5.59
CA CYS A 74 8.83 11.81 6.52
C CYS A 74 8.35 10.97 7.71
N ASN A 75 7.07 11.06 8.05
CA ASN A 75 6.42 10.39 9.17
C ASN A 75 5.56 9.20 8.74
N GLU A 76 5.45 8.92 7.44
CA GLU A 76 4.68 7.80 6.91
C GLU A 76 5.35 6.45 7.24
N LYS A 77 4.61 5.59 7.95
CA LYS A 77 5.07 4.26 8.42
C LYS A 77 4.05 3.14 8.14
N LEU A 78 2.86 3.48 7.62
CA LEU A 78 1.74 2.56 7.44
C LEU A 78 1.48 2.21 5.97
N LEU A 79 1.59 3.19 5.06
CA LEU A 79 1.17 3.02 3.66
C LEU A 79 2.30 3.14 2.63
N ALA A 80 3.49 3.60 2.99
CA ALA A 80 4.61 3.72 2.05
C ALA A 80 5.71 2.71 2.38
N PHE A 81 5.86 1.69 1.53
CA PHE A 81 6.88 0.66 1.65
C PHE A 81 7.88 0.71 0.47
N PRO A 82 9.16 0.32 0.69
CA PRO A 82 9.73 -0.07 1.98
C PRO A 82 9.86 1.12 2.96
N THR A 83 9.64 0.86 4.25
CA THR A 83 9.67 1.93 5.26
C THR A 83 11.03 2.60 5.32
N ARG A 84 11.02 3.94 5.34
CA ARG A 84 12.23 4.76 5.42
C ARG A 84 12.94 4.55 6.75
N ASN A 85 14.26 4.67 6.73
CA ASN A 85 15.13 4.65 7.92
C ASN A 85 15.05 3.39 8.79
N CYS A 86 14.54 2.26 8.26
CA CYS A 86 14.54 0.99 8.97
C CYS A 86 15.89 0.28 8.84
N LYS A 87 16.80 0.51 9.80
CA LYS A 87 18.15 -0.08 9.81
C LYS A 87 18.10 -1.61 9.76
N ARG A 88 17.18 -2.23 10.52
CA ARG A 88 17.04 -3.69 10.53
C ARG A 88 16.64 -4.24 9.16
N PHE A 89 15.67 -3.62 8.49
CA PHE A 89 15.23 -4.06 7.17
C PHE A 89 16.37 -3.99 6.16
N TYR A 90 17.17 -2.92 6.17
CA TYR A 90 18.34 -2.81 5.30
C TYR A 90 19.39 -3.91 5.53
N LEU A 91 19.62 -4.33 6.78
CA LEU A 91 20.47 -5.48 7.08
C LEU A 91 19.90 -6.79 6.50
N LEU A 92 18.58 -7.00 6.62
CA LEU A 92 17.91 -8.15 6.03
C LEU A 92 18.01 -8.17 4.50
N LEU A 93 18.01 -7.01 3.85
CA LEU A 93 18.27 -6.92 2.39
C LEU A 93 19.69 -7.38 2.06
N LYS A 94 20.70 -6.94 2.81
CA LYS A 94 22.09 -7.42 2.64
C LYS A 94 22.21 -8.93 2.85
N GLU A 95 21.52 -9.49 3.85
CA GLU A 95 21.47 -10.94 4.07
C GLU A 95 20.81 -11.66 2.89
N THR A 96 19.74 -11.09 2.32
CA THR A 96 19.03 -11.66 1.17
C THR A 96 19.94 -11.77 -0.06
N MET A 97 20.71 -10.73 -0.35
CA MET A 97 21.66 -10.72 -1.47
C MET A 97 22.75 -11.79 -1.34
N LYS A 98 23.07 -12.22 -0.11
CA LYS A 98 24.02 -13.29 0.17
C LYS A 98 23.39 -14.68 0.18
N SER A 99 22.06 -14.79 0.16
CA SER A 99 21.36 -16.08 0.24
C SER A 99 21.40 -16.84 -1.10
N ASN A 100 21.44 -18.17 -1.02
CA ASN A 100 21.50 -19.03 -2.23
C ASN A 100 20.24 -18.93 -3.09
N ASN A 101 19.07 -18.75 -2.47
CA ASN A 101 17.77 -18.75 -3.14
C ASN A 101 17.52 -17.50 -4.00
N ALA A 102 18.07 -16.35 -3.61
CA ALA A 102 17.98 -15.12 -4.42
C ALA A 102 18.92 -15.16 -5.64
N ASN A 103 20.00 -15.95 -5.55
CA ASN A 103 21.09 -15.94 -6.52
C ASN A 103 20.83 -16.83 -7.76
N SER A 104 20.11 -17.95 -7.64
CA SER A 104 19.97 -18.91 -8.74
C SER A 104 19.19 -18.35 -9.94
N MET A 105 18.03 -17.73 -9.69
CA MET A 105 17.22 -17.13 -10.75
C MET A 105 17.90 -15.90 -11.35
N MET A 106 18.43 -15.01 -10.51
CA MET A 106 19.09 -13.78 -10.95
C MET A 106 20.31 -14.07 -11.84
N LYS A 107 21.09 -15.13 -11.54
CA LYS A 107 22.21 -15.57 -12.38
C LYS A 107 21.80 -15.89 -13.81
N SER A 108 20.67 -16.57 -14.01
CA SER A 108 20.18 -16.91 -15.36
C SER A 108 19.83 -15.69 -16.22
N GLN A 109 19.53 -14.55 -15.58
CA GLN A 109 19.14 -13.31 -16.26
C GLN A 109 20.30 -12.34 -16.47
N MET A 110 21.49 -12.64 -15.94
CA MET A 110 22.67 -11.76 -16.04
C MET A 110 23.02 -11.37 -17.49
N PRO A 111 22.99 -12.26 -18.50
CA PRO A 111 23.29 -11.86 -19.87
C PRO A 111 22.33 -10.78 -20.39
N PHE A 112 21.03 -10.95 -20.13
CA PHE A 112 20.00 -9.97 -20.51
C PHE A 112 20.15 -8.66 -19.74
N LEU A 113 20.39 -8.74 -18.43
CA LEU A 113 20.59 -7.56 -17.59
C LEU A 113 21.84 -6.76 -18.02
N ALA A 114 22.90 -7.44 -18.46
CA ALA A 114 24.08 -6.80 -19.03
C ALA A 114 23.80 -6.07 -20.34
N GLU A 115 23.05 -6.70 -21.24
CA GLU A 115 22.63 -6.07 -22.48
C GLU A 115 21.81 -4.81 -22.21
N ILE A 116 20.75 -4.92 -21.40
CA ILE A 116 19.85 -3.81 -21.08
C ILE A 116 20.58 -2.69 -20.32
N ALA A 117 21.49 -3.03 -19.39
CA ALA A 117 22.32 -2.04 -18.72
C ALA A 117 23.12 -1.21 -19.74
N GLY A 118 23.78 -1.85 -20.70
CA GLY A 118 24.51 -1.18 -21.76
C GLY A 118 23.62 -0.28 -22.62
N LYS A 119 22.42 -0.73 -22.99
CA LYS A 119 21.43 0.09 -23.73
C LYS A 119 20.96 1.31 -22.96
N MET A 120 20.97 1.25 -21.64
CA MET A 120 20.57 2.33 -20.74
C MET A 120 21.74 3.22 -20.28
N GLY A 121 22.97 2.91 -20.69
CA GLY A 121 24.17 3.65 -20.28
C GLY A 121 24.62 3.37 -18.85
N TYR A 122 24.29 2.21 -18.29
CA TYR A 122 24.73 1.75 -16.97
C TYR A 122 25.62 0.51 -17.07
N ASP A 123 26.44 0.28 -16.06
CA ASP A 123 26.97 -1.06 -15.79
C ASP A 123 25.94 -1.91 -15.04
N VAL A 124 26.09 -3.24 -15.10
CA VAL A 124 25.15 -4.19 -14.47
C VAL A 124 25.01 -3.97 -12.96
N LYS A 125 26.12 -3.64 -12.27
CA LYS A 125 26.10 -3.46 -10.82
C LYS A 125 25.29 -2.21 -10.46
N THR A 126 25.44 -1.14 -11.22
CA THR A 126 24.61 0.07 -11.06
C THR A 126 23.15 -0.20 -11.37
N LEU A 127 22.85 -0.95 -12.44
CA LEU A 127 21.47 -1.28 -12.81
C LEU A 127 20.76 -2.11 -11.72
N LEU A 128 21.47 -3.07 -11.13
CA LEU A 128 20.94 -4.01 -10.14
C LEU A 128 21.02 -3.53 -8.69
N ASP A 129 21.61 -2.36 -8.44
CA ASP A 129 21.64 -1.79 -7.10
C ASP A 129 20.25 -1.27 -6.71
N PHE A 130 19.53 -2.08 -5.93
CA PHE A 130 18.19 -1.78 -5.45
C PHE A 130 18.09 -0.45 -4.67
N THR A 131 19.20 0.08 -4.14
CA THR A 131 19.20 1.35 -3.40
C THR A 131 18.98 2.56 -4.30
N ASN A 132 19.28 2.44 -5.60
CA ASN A 132 19.13 3.53 -6.58
C ASN A 132 17.91 3.38 -7.51
N GLN A 133 17.25 2.21 -7.49
CA GLN A 133 16.02 1.90 -8.24
C GLN A 133 16.13 2.10 -9.77
N LYS A 134 17.33 2.08 -10.35
CA LYS A 134 17.54 2.39 -11.78
C LYS A 134 16.79 1.44 -12.71
N PHE A 135 16.83 0.13 -12.45
CA PHE A 135 16.11 -0.85 -13.27
C PHE A 135 14.58 -0.65 -13.20
N TRP A 136 14.06 -0.38 -12.00
CA TRP A 136 12.64 -0.09 -11.78
C TRP A 136 12.20 1.16 -12.54
N ASN A 137 12.91 2.27 -12.35
CA ASN A 137 12.57 3.54 -12.98
C ASN A 137 12.62 3.48 -14.51
N ALA A 138 13.52 2.67 -15.08
CA ALA A 138 13.60 2.50 -16.51
C ALA A 138 12.41 1.70 -17.07
N TYR A 139 12.05 0.59 -16.42
CA TYR A 139 10.86 -0.15 -16.82
C TYR A 139 9.59 0.70 -16.68
N ASP A 140 9.44 1.43 -15.57
CA ASP A 140 8.30 2.32 -15.32
C ASP A 140 8.21 3.41 -16.39
N ALA A 141 9.32 4.07 -16.73
CA ALA A 141 9.36 5.07 -17.80
C ALA A 141 8.95 4.50 -19.16
N LEU A 142 9.47 3.32 -19.54
CA LEU A 142 9.09 2.64 -20.79
C LEU A 142 7.61 2.22 -20.80
N LEU A 143 7.10 1.75 -19.66
CA LEU A 143 5.70 1.38 -19.51
C LEU A 143 4.78 2.61 -19.68
N VAL A 144 5.11 3.73 -19.02
CA VAL A 144 4.36 4.99 -19.14
C VAL A 144 4.40 5.52 -20.57
N GLN A 145 5.57 5.49 -21.23
CA GLN A 145 5.70 5.85 -22.65
C GLN A 145 4.79 4.98 -23.52
N LYS A 146 4.81 3.66 -23.33
CA LYS A 146 3.95 2.72 -24.07
C LYS A 146 2.47 3.05 -23.86
N ILE A 147 2.03 3.24 -22.62
CA ILE A 147 0.63 3.55 -22.27
C ILE A 147 0.14 4.85 -22.95
N HIS A 148 1.02 5.84 -23.08
CA HIS A 148 0.68 7.14 -23.68
C HIS A 148 1.03 7.24 -25.17
N GLY A 149 1.32 6.11 -25.84
CA GLY A 149 1.64 6.07 -27.27
C GLY A 149 2.87 6.91 -27.63
N LYS A 150 3.85 7.04 -26.72
CA LYS A 150 5.11 7.75 -26.96
C LYS A 150 6.14 6.81 -27.60
N PRO A 151 7.07 7.35 -28.41
CA PRO A 151 8.14 6.56 -28.99
C PRO A 151 8.95 5.83 -27.91
N LEU A 152 9.25 4.57 -28.18
CA LEU A 152 10.13 3.74 -27.36
C LEU A 152 11.47 3.60 -28.08
N PRO A 153 12.59 3.42 -27.35
CA PRO A 153 13.85 2.99 -27.98
C PRO A 153 13.68 1.65 -28.69
N ASP A 154 14.42 1.42 -29.79
CA ASP A 154 14.30 0.20 -30.61
C ASP A 154 14.49 -1.11 -29.82
N TRP A 155 15.30 -1.06 -28.76
CA TRP A 155 15.55 -2.20 -27.89
C TRP A 155 14.42 -2.48 -26.89
N ALA A 156 13.51 -1.54 -26.64
CA ALA A 156 12.39 -1.70 -25.72
C ALA A 156 11.20 -2.41 -26.39
N THR A 157 11.47 -3.58 -26.97
CA THR A 157 10.47 -4.44 -27.59
C THR A 157 9.52 -5.03 -26.53
N GLU A 158 8.36 -5.55 -26.96
CA GLU A 158 7.43 -6.22 -26.05
C GLU A 158 8.06 -7.40 -25.31
N HIS A 159 8.93 -8.15 -25.99
CA HIS A 159 9.68 -9.25 -25.39
C HIS A 159 10.59 -8.75 -24.26
N ASN A 160 11.37 -7.70 -24.52
CA ASN A 160 12.29 -7.14 -23.53
C ASN A 160 11.54 -6.52 -22.36
N MET A 161 10.46 -5.77 -22.60
CA MET A 161 9.61 -5.22 -21.55
C MET A 161 8.96 -6.34 -20.70
N CYS A 162 8.44 -7.40 -21.32
CA CYS A 162 7.88 -8.55 -20.59
C CYS A 162 8.93 -9.21 -19.70
N ARG A 163 10.14 -9.39 -20.22
CA ARG A 163 11.26 -9.95 -19.45
C ARG A 163 11.71 -9.04 -18.31
N MET A 164 11.76 -7.72 -18.53
CA MET A 164 12.02 -6.74 -17.46
C MET A 164 10.97 -6.83 -16.35
N ASN A 165 9.69 -6.88 -16.71
CA ASN A 165 8.57 -7.02 -15.77
C ASN A 165 8.73 -8.28 -14.89
N LEU A 166 9.03 -9.43 -15.49
CA LEU A 166 9.24 -10.68 -14.75
C LEU A 166 10.41 -10.60 -13.77
N ILE A 167 11.52 -9.97 -14.18
CA ILE A 167 12.67 -9.78 -13.30
C ILE A 167 12.32 -8.83 -12.15
N LEU A 168 11.58 -7.75 -12.42
CA LEU A 168 11.16 -6.80 -11.38
C LEU A 168 10.18 -7.44 -10.40
N ALA A 169 9.20 -8.21 -10.87
CA ALA A 169 8.28 -8.96 -10.02
C ALA A 169 9.02 -9.91 -9.06
N TYR A 170 10.04 -10.60 -9.57
CA TYR A 170 10.92 -11.42 -8.73
C TYR A 170 11.78 -10.58 -7.77
N ALA A 171 12.32 -9.45 -8.23
CA ALA A 171 13.15 -8.57 -7.41
C ALA A 171 12.37 -8.00 -6.22
N VAL A 172 11.10 -7.61 -6.40
CA VAL A 172 10.26 -7.13 -5.29
C VAL A 172 9.82 -8.25 -4.35
N GLU A 173 9.58 -9.46 -4.86
CA GLU A 173 9.37 -10.63 -4.00
C GLU A 173 10.63 -10.92 -3.16
N ALA A 174 11.82 -10.82 -3.75
CA ALA A 174 13.08 -10.97 -3.02
C ALA A 174 13.26 -9.89 -1.96
N LEU A 175 12.87 -8.64 -2.26
CA LEU A 175 12.90 -7.52 -1.34
C LEU A 175 12.17 -7.84 -0.03
N PHE A 176 10.97 -8.44 -0.12
CA PHE A 176 10.11 -8.67 1.06
C PHE A 176 10.07 -10.12 1.58
N GLY A 177 10.30 -11.13 0.75
CA GLY A 177 9.81 -12.49 1.03
C GLY A 177 10.81 -13.64 0.92
N VAL A 178 11.83 -13.57 0.05
CA VAL A 178 12.68 -14.75 -0.22
C VAL A 178 13.53 -15.19 0.99
N HIS A 179 14.01 -14.24 1.81
CA HIS A 179 14.82 -14.51 2.99
C HIS A 179 14.20 -13.85 4.22
N LYS A 180 13.97 -14.63 5.28
CA LYS A 180 13.36 -14.17 6.54
C LYS A 180 12.08 -13.35 6.33
N ARG A 181 11.17 -13.88 5.50
CA ARG A 181 9.88 -13.26 5.16
C ARG A 181 9.15 -12.69 6.36
N GLU A 182 9.00 -13.46 7.43
CA GLU A 182 8.22 -13.03 8.60
C GLU A 182 8.84 -11.81 9.27
N GLU A 183 10.16 -11.85 9.52
CA GLU A 183 10.87 -10.72 10.11
C GLU A 183 10.79 -9.47 9.23
N LYS A 184 10.93 -9.62 7.90
CA LYS A 184 10.73 -8.52 6.96
C LYS A 184 9.29 -8.00 6.98
N SER A 185 8.31 -8.90 7.06
CA SER A 185 6.88 -8.56 7.07
C SER A 185 6.53 -7.73 8.30
N ARG A 186 7.04 -8.09 9.49
CA ARG A 186 6.87 -7.32 10.73
C ARG A 186 7.35 -5.87 10.61
N LEU A 187 8.37 -5.64 9.79
CA LEU A 187 8.94 -4.32 9.56
C LEU A 187 8.24 -3.54 8.42
N GLN A 188 7.44 -4.22 7.60
CA GLN A 188 6.90 -3.73 6.33
C GLN A 188 5.37 -3.97 6.26
N GLY A 189 4.89 -4.79 5.31
CA GLY A 189 3.46 -5.00 5.08
C GLY A 189 2.66 -5.53 6.29
N GLY A 190 3.31 -6.20 7.24
CA GLY A 190 2.70 -6.63 8.50
C GLY A 190 2.23 -5.48 9.39
N VAL A 191 2.78 -4.27 9.24
CA VAL A 191 2.27 -3.05 9.88
C VAL A 191 0.85 -2.75 9.39
N LEU A 192 0.61 -2.86 8.08
CA LEU A 192 -0.72 -2.64 7.49
C LEU A 192 -1.68 -3.78 7.82
N VAL A 193 -1.21 -5.04 7.85
CA VAL A 193 -2.03 -6.18 8.31
C VAL A 193 -2.51 -5.96 9.74
N LYS A 194 -1.63 -5.48 10.63
CA LYS A 194 -1.98 -5.18 12.02
C LYS A 194 -3.06 -4.10 12.11
N GLU A 195 -2.91 -2.99 11.38
CA GLU A 195 -3.91 -1.91 11.34
C GLU A 195 -5.30 -2.41 10.89
N ILE A 196 -5.34 -3.22 9.82
CA ILE A 196 -6.60 -3.79 9.31
C ILE A 196 -7.24 -4.71 10.36
N LEU A 197 -6.45 -5.60 10.97
CA LEU A 197 -6.95 -6.53 11.97
C LEU A 197 -7.45 -5.82 13.24
N GLU A 198 -6.77 -4.76 13.66
CA GLU A 198 -7.19 -3.95 14.81
C GLU A 198 -8.53 -3.25 14.54
N LYS A 199 -8.73 -2.70 13.33
CA LYS A 199 -10.03 -2.16 12.91
C LYS A 199 -11.13 -3.21 12.92
N PHE A 200 -10.88 -4.40 12.36
CA PHE A 200 -11.85 -5.49 12.39
C PHE A 200 -12.19 -5.96 13.81
N THR A 201 -11.18 -6.03 14.68
CA THR A 201 -11.38 -6.40 16.08
C THR A 201 -12.26 -5.37 16.79
N LYS A 202 -12.00 -4.06 16.61
CA LYS A 202 -12.82 -2.99 17.18
C LYS A 202 -14.26 -3.00 16.67
N VAL A 203 -14.49 -3.28 15.39
CA VAL A 203 -15.84 -3.42 14.82
C VAL A 203 -16.55 -4.64 15.42
N ALA A 204 -15.85 -5.79 15.52
CA ALA A 204 -16.42 -7.01 16.09
C ALA A 204 -16.82 -6.85 17.56
N GLU A 205 -16.04 -6.07 18.32
CA GLU A 205 -16.28 -5.71 19.73
C GLU A 205 -17.27 -4.54 19.90
N SER A 206 -17.84 -4.03 18.80
CA SER A 206 -18.75 -2.85 18.79
C SER A 206 -18.13 -1.55 19.34
N ALA A 207 -16.80 -1.46 19.38
CA ALA A 207 -16.05 -0.28 19.81
C ALA A 207 -15.85 0.75 18.68
N GLU A 208 -16.01 0.34 17.41
CA GLU A 208 -15.91 1.20 16.24
C GLU A 208 -17.12 0.99 15.31
N LYS A 209 -17.70 2.08 14.78
CA LYS A 209 -18.86 2.04 13.87
C LYS A 209 -18.50 2.31 12.41
N THR A 210 -17.23 2.58 12.10
CA THR A 210 -16.71 2.76 10.74
C THR A 210 -17.08 1.55 9.89
N LYS A 211 -17.72 1.78 8.73
CA LYS A 211 -18.11 0.72 7.78
C LYS A 211 -17.12 0.55 6.65
N LEU A 212 -16.45 1.63 6.26
CA LEU A 212 -15.46 1.62 5.18
C LEU A 212 -14.21 2.40 5.60
N THR A 213 -13.06 1.76 5.48
CA THR A 213 -11.76 2.42 5.56
C THR A 213 -11.06 2.29 4.21
N LEU A 214 -10.74 3.42 3.58
CA LEU A 214 -10.04 3.48 2.30
C LEU A 214 -8.60 3.92 2.50
N TYR A 215 -7.66 3.12 2.00
CA TYR A 215 -6.23 3.42 1.99
C TYR A 215 -5.75 3.65 0.55
N SER A 216 -5.46 4.89 0.20
CA SER A 216 -4.87 5.25 -1.10
C SER A 216 -3.34 5.32 -1.00
N ALA A 217 -2.66 4.46 -1.74
CA ALA A 217 -1.22 4.24 -1.57
C ALA A 217 -0.53 3.87 -2.89
N HIS A 218 0.45 2.96 -2.84
CA HIS A 218 1.31 2.61 -3.98
C HIS A 218 1.20 1.12 -4.32
N ASP A 219 1.69 0.76 -5.50
CA ASP A 219 1.94 -0.63 -5.90
C ASP A 219 2.78 -1.40 -4.85
N MET A 220 3.86 -0.80 -4.36
CA MET A 220 4.72 -1.37 -3.33
C MET A 220 3.97 -1.60 -2.01
N THR A 221 2.89 -0.85 -1.76
CA THR A 221 2.00 -1.08 -0.62
C THR A 221 1.28 -2.41 -0.74
N LEU A 222 0.71 -2.68 -1.92
CA LEU A 222 0.05 -3.95 -2.23
C LEU A 222 1.04 -5.10 -2.27
N VAL A 223 2.23 -4.92 -2.87
CA VAL A 223 3.28 -5.95 -2.89
C VAL A 223 3.69 -6.33 -1.47
N ALA A 224 4.02 -5.35 -0.61
CA ALA A 224 4.42 -5.63 0.76
C ALA A 224 3.31 -6.34 1.55
N LEU A 225 2.06 -5.92 1.37
CA LEU A 225 0.88 -6.54 1.99
C LEU A 225 0.71 -8.00 1.52
N HIS A 226 0.75 -8.26 0.21
CA HIS A 226 0.58 -9.59 -0.35
C HIS A 226 1.71 -10.54 0.04
N VAL A 227 2.96 -10.06 0.08
CA VAL A 227 4.10 -10.87 0.53
C VAL A 227 3.99 -11.17 2.03
N ALA A 228 3.53 -10.20 2.84
CA ALA A 228 3.30 -10.41 4.26
C ALA A 228 2.26 -11.51 4.49
N LEU A 229 1.14 -11.48 3.76
CA LEU A 229 0.08 -12.48 3.82
C LEU A 229 0.42 -13.82 3.14
N GLY A 230 1.54 -13.88 2.40
CA GLY A 230 1.95 -15.09 1.68
C GLY A 230 1.12 -15.39 0.43
N ILE A 231 0.49 -14.37 -0.17
CA ILE A 231 -0.42 -14.49 -1.33
C ILE A 231 0.09 -13.78 -2.59
N PHE A 232 1.32 -13.27 -2.57
CA PHE A 232 1.89 -12.55 -3.72
C PHE A 232 2.15 -13.51 -4.90
N GLN A 233 1.50 -13.25 -6.04
CA GLN A 233 1.55 -14.11 -7.23
C GLN A 233 2.61 -13.68 -8.27
N ARG A 234 3.65 -12.95 -7.85
CA ARG A 234 4.72 -12.43 -8.76
C ARG A 234 4.18 -11.63 -9.93
N GLN A 235 3.17 -10.80 -9.67
CA GLN A 235 2.64 -9.84 -10.62
C GLN A 235 2.70 -8.46 -10.00
N LEU A 236 3.27 -7.50 -10.72
CA LEU A 236 3.27 -6.11 -10.27
C LEU A 236 1.82 -5.58 -10.30
N PRO A 237 1.34 -4.95 -9.22
CA PRO A 237 -0.01 -4.39 -9.20
C PRO A 237 -0.18 -3.32 -10.30
N PRO A 238 -1.21 -3.44 -11.17
CA PRO A 238 -1.48 -2.41 -12.16
C PRO A 238 -2.05 -1.14 -11.52
N TYR A 239 -2.14 -0.06 -12.30
CA TYR A 239 -2.80 1.18 -11.85
C TYR A 239 -4.25 0.90 -11.40
N ALA A 240 -4.66 1.61 -10.34
CA ALA A 240 -5.96 1.46 -9.70
C ALA A 240 -6.28 0.04 -9.19
N ALA A 241 -5.29 -0.86 -9.09
CA ALA A 241 -5.47 -2.13 -8.42
C ALA A 241 -5.91 -1.92 -6.97
N CYS A 242 -6.84 -2.76 -6.51
CA CYS A 242 -7.43 -2.64 -5.17
C CYS A 242 -7.47 -4.01 -4.50
N HIS A 243 -7.07 -4.06 -3.23
CA HIS A 243 -7.23 -5.25 -2.40
C HIS A 243 -8.25 -4.95 -1.30
N PHE A 244 -9.32 -5.72 -1.29
CA PHE A 244 -10.42 -5.61 -0.34
C PHE A 244 -10.19 -6.59 0.81
N PHE A 245 -10.48 -6.13 2.02
CA PHE A 245 -10.73 -6.99 3.17
C PHE A 245 -12.16 -6.74 3.60
N GLU A 246 -12.95 -7.79 3.70
CA GLU A 246 -14.36 -7.71 4.07
C GLU A 246 -14.57 -8.50 5.35
N LEU A 247 -15.24 -7.88 6.33
CA LEU A 247 -15.58 -8.50 7.60
C LEU A 247 -17.08 -8.78 7.62
N TYR A 248 -17.43 -10.06 7.65
CA TYR A 248 -18.82 -10.51 7.69
C TYR A 248 -19.20 -10.92 9.10
N LYS A 249 -20.45 -10.62 9.50
CA LYS A 249 -21.08 -11.17 10.70
C LYS A 249 -22.02 -12.29 10.26
N GLU A 250 -21.67 -13.51 10.61
CA GLU A 250 -22.40 -14.71 10.23
C GLU A 250 -23.68 -14.90 11.06
N CYS A 251 -24.59 -15.76 10.59
CA CYS A 251 -25.83 -16.09 11.29
C CYS A 251 -25.62 -16.67 12.70
N ASN A 252 -24.50 -17.36 12.93
CA ASN A 252 -24.13 -17.89 14.24
C ASN A 252 -23.53 -16.82 15.18
N GLY A 253 -23.43 -15.56 14.73
CA GLY A 253 -22.86 -14.44 15.48
C GLY A 253 -21.34 -14.33 15.41
N GLU A 254 -20.64 -15.28 14.77
CA GLU A 254 -19.20 -15.22 14.55
C GLU A 254 -18.85 -14.25 13.42
N TYR A 255 -17.57 -13.86 13.35
CA TYR A 255 -17.06 -13.01 12.29
C TYR A 255 -16.10 -13.77 11.38
N THR A 256 -16.22 -13.55 10.07
CA THR A 256 -15.31 -14.09 9.05
C THR A 256 -14.69 -12.97 8.23
N VAL A 257 -13.52 -13.25 7.66
CA VAL A 257 -12.75 -12.34 6.82
C VAL A 257 -12.61 -12.95 5.44
N GLU A 258 -12.97 -12.18 4.43
CA GLU A 258 -12.72 -12.49 3.02
C GLU A 258 -11.75 -11.47 2.41
N MET A 259 -10.96 -11.90 1.45
CA MET A 259 -9.97 -11.07 0.77
C MET A 259 -10.17 -11.13 -0.73
N TYR A 260 -10.23 -9.98 -1.39
CA TYR A 260 -10.40 -9.90 -2.84
C TYR A 260 -9.36 -8.98 -3.46
N PHE A 261 -8.92 -9.28 -4.68
CA PHE A 261 -8.01 -8.44 -5.42
C PHE A 261 -8.55 -8.14 -6.81
N ARG A 262 -8.80 -6.86 -7.06
CA ARG A 262 -9.21 -6.34 -8.36
C ARG A 262 -8.01 -5.73 -9.06
N ASN A 263 -7.50 -6.44 -10.05
CA ASN A 263 -6.38 -6.01 -10.92
C ASN A 263 -6.81 -5.81 -12.38
N SER A 264 -8.08 -5.97 -12.70
CA SER A 264 -8.66 -5.71 -14.02
C SER A 264 -10.01 -5.00 -13.88
N THR A 265 -10.34 -4.17 -14.87
CA THR A 265 -11.65 -3.53 -14.98
C THR A 265 -12.69 -4.41 -15.67
N THR A 266 -12.25 -5.42 -16.45
CA THR A 266 -13.11 -6.27 -17.27
C THR A 266 -13.49 -7.59 -16.62
N SER A 267 -12.92 -7.88 -15.44
CA SER A 267 -13.13 -9.14 -14.72
C SER A 267 -13.54 -8.86 -13.28
N ALA A 268 -14.28 -9.79 -12.68
CA ALA A 268 -14.60 -9.74 -11.25
C ALA A 268 -13.32 -9.80 -10.39
N PRO A 269 -13.32 -9.22 -9.17
CA PRO A 269 -12.20 -9.36 -8.24
C PRO A 269 -11.89 -10.84 -7.95
N PHE A 270 -10.61 -11.19 -7.93
CA PHE A 270 -10.15 -12.54 -7.58
C PHE A 270 -10.16 -12.72 -6.07
N GLN A 271 -10.77 -13.80 -5.57
CA GLN A 271 -10.78 -14.11 -4.14
C GLN A 271 -9.47 -14.77 -3.73
N PHE A 272 -8.78 -14.17 -2.76
CA PHE A 272 -7.58 -14.73 -2.14
C PHE A 272 -7.93 -15.52 -0.89
N THR A 273 -7.26 -16.66 -0.72
CA THR A 273 -7.33 -17.47 0.50
C THR A 273 -6.05 -17.27 1.30
N LEU A 274 -6.17 -16.91 2.59
CA LEU A 274 -5.03 -16.86 3.49
C LEU A 274 -4.46 -18.28 3.66
N PRO A 275 -3.15 -18.52 3.46
CA PRO A 275 -2.57 -19.84 3.64
C PRO A 275 -2.88 -20.44 5.01
N GLY A 276 -3.39 -21.67 5.03
CA GLY A 276 -3.85 -22.34 6.26
C GLY A 276 -5.29 -22.01 6.68
N CYS A 277 -6.03 -21.20 5.92
CA CYS A 277 -7.45 -20.90 6.13
C CYS A 277 -8.35 -21.29 4.94
N SER A 278 -9.66 -21.11 5.11
CA SER A 278 -10.66 -21.11 4.05
C SER A 278 -10.77 -19.73 3.39
N ALA A 279 -11.46 -19.64 2.24
CA ALA A 279 -11.77 -18.37 1.58
C ALA A 279 -12.57 -17.43 2.50
N THR A 280 -13.53 -17.99 3.24
CA THR A 280 -14.25 -17.40 4.37
C THR A 280 -13.50 -17.70 5.68
N CYS A 281 -12.51 -16.88 6.04
CA CYS A 281 -11.61 -17.21 7.15
C CYS A 281 -12.17 -16.70 8.50
N PRO A 282 -12.44 -17.56 9.51
CA PRO A 282 -12.90 -17.08 10.80
C PRO A 282 -11.93 -16.07 11.42
N LEU A 283 -12.42 -14.92 11.92
CA LEU A 283 -11.59 -13.81 12.39
C LEU A 283 -10.57 -14.25 13.45
N LYS A 284 -10.96 -15.16 14.36
CA LYS A 284 -10.08 -15.74 15.38
C LYS A 284 -8.92 -16.52 14.75
N LYS A 285 -9.20 -17.30 13.71
CA LYS A 285 -8.17 -18.07 12.97
C LYS A 285 -7.31 -17.16 12.11
N PHE A 286 -7.90 -16.16 11.45
CA PHE A 286 -7.17 -15.12 10.73
C PHE A 286 -6.14 -14.44 11.64
N LYS A 287 -6.56 -13.98 12.83
CA LYS A 287 -5.69 -13.38 13.85
C LYS A 287 -4.52 -14.27 14.25
N GLN A 288 -4.76 -15.57 14.42
CA GLN A 288 -3.71 -16.54 14.74
C GLN A 288 -2.70 -16.68 13.61
N LEU A 289 -3.18 -16.84 12.37
CA LEU A 289 -2.33 -17.06 11.19
C LEU A 289 -1.46 -15.84 10.85
N VAL A 290 -1.96 -14.61 11.05
CA VAL A 290 -1.20 -13.39 10.79
C VAL A 290 -0.34 -12.94 11.98
N SER A 291 -0.45 -13.58 13.14
CA SER A 291 0.32 -13.18 14.34
C SER A 291 1.85 -13.15 14.16
N PRO A 292 2.51 -14.09 13.43
CA PRO A 292 3.97 -14.08 13.30
C PRO A 292 4.49 -12.88 12.50
N ILE A 293 3.69 -12.38 11.55
CA ILE A 293 4.06 -11.28 10.64
C ILE A 293 3.73 -9.90 11.19
N MET A 294 3.02 -9.79 12.33
CA MET A 294 2.64 -8.50 12.91
C MET A 294 3.69 -8.01 13.92
N PRO A 295 4.12 -6.73 13.84
CA PRO A 295 5.04 -6.16 14.82
C PRO A 295 4.41 -6.08 16.22
N VAL A 296 5.20 -6.37 17.26
CA VAL A 296 4.80 -6.10 18.65
C VAL A 296 4.97 -4.60 18.90
N ASN A 297 6.17 -4.08 18.65
CA ASN A 297 6.49 -2.66 18.70
C ASN A 297 7.33 -2.28 17.47
N VAL A 298 6.75 -1.52 16.55
CA VAL A 298 7.37 -1.14 15.28
C VAL A 298 8.64 -0.32 15.52
N GLU A 299 8.61 0.65 16.42
CA GLU A 299 9.73 1.57 16.66
C GLU A 299 10.95 0.84 17.24
N GLU A 300 10.72 -0.02 18.23
CA GLU A 300 11.79 -0.85 18.79
C GLU A 300 12.35 -1.81 17.74
N GLU A 301 11.49 -2.47 16.97
CA GLU A 301 11.91 -3.41 15.93
C GLU A 301 12.69 -2.73 14.80
N TYR A 302 12.41 -1.45 14.49
CA TYR A 302 13.14 -0.67 13.49
C TYR A 302 14.58 -0.36 13.90
N LEU A 303 14.79 -0.15 15.19
CA LEU A 303 16.08 0.23 15.78
C LEU A 303 16.95 -0.98 16.14
N LYS A 304 16.41 -2.21 16.14
CA LYS A 304 17.18 -3.43 16.43
C LYS A 304 18.35 -3.60 15.44
N ALA A 305 19.55 -3.26 15.89
CA ALA A 305 20.78 -3.79 15.34
C ALA A 305 20.99 -5.22 15.88
N LEU A 306 21.83 -6.03 15.22
CA LEU A 306 22.13 -7.41 15.63
C LEU A 306 22.50 -7.47 17.13
N GLN A 307 21.55 -7.83 17.99
CA GLN A 307 21.90 -8.53 19.21
C GLN A 307 22.39 -9.89 18.75
N LYS A 308 23.72 -10.07 18.68
CA LYS A 308 24.28 -11.42 18.74
C LYS A 308 23.63 -12.04 19.97
N LYS A 309 22.74 -13.02 19.80
CA LYS A 309 22.49 -13.97 20.87
C LYS A 309 23.86 -14.58 21.13
N ALA A 310 24.53 -14.10 22.18
CA ALA A 310 25.57 -14.86 22.81
C ALA A 310 24.88 -16.14 23.28
N VAL A 311 25.00 -17.18 22.47
CA VAL A 311 24.81 -18.55 22.93
C VAL A 311 25.93 -18.75 23.93
N PHE A 312 25.63 -18.52 25.21
CA PHE A 312 26.44 -19.11 26.26
C PHE A 312 26.22 -20.62 26.15
N LEU A 313 27.31 -21.31 25.82
CA LEU A 313 27.48 -22.75 26.07
C LEU A 313 27.39 -23.01 27.58
#